data_AF-A0A843HTJ8-F1
#
_entry.id   AF-A0A843HTJ8-F1
#
_cell.length_a   1.000
_cell.length_b   1.000
_cell.length_c   1.000
_cell.angle_alpha   90.00
_cell.angle_beta   90.00
_cell.angle_gamma   90.00
#
_symmetry.space_group_name_H-M   'P 1'
#
loop_
_entity.id
_entity.type
_entity.pdbx_description
1 polymer ?
#
loop_
_entity_poly.entity_id
_entity_poly.type
_entity_poly.pdbx_seq_one_letter_code
_entity_poly.pdbx_strand_id
1 'polypeptide(L)'
;MSNEIKFDKRNYRRHGDKNKQLIKKSLDELGAGRSIVIDNDGEIIGGNGVFEAWGNKPVKVIESDGSELVVVKRTDLSTNDEKRKKLAVMDNTTSDTSTFDMKLLKADFDIPTLDELGVELKIKDELGVEKPEVEFTEELLEEHNYVVLYFDNSVDWLQAQSLFDLKQVQALNSKEGFRKIGVGRVLKGNVALEKLRKHFSGE
;
A
#
# COMPACT_ATOMS: atom_id res chain seq x y z
N MET A 1 -17.51 -2.40 -37.39
CA MET A 1 -18.39 -2.01 -36.28
C MET A 1 -17.72 -0.83 -35.60
N SER A 2 -18.40 0.30 -35.39
CA SER A 2 -17.85 1.37 -34.57
C SER A 2 -18.03 0.96 -33.12
N ASN A 3 -17.04 0.30 -32.54
CA ASN A 3 -17.03 0.09 -31.09
C ASN A 3 -16.79 1.45 -30.44
N GLU A 4 -17.90 2.09 -30.07
CA GLU A 4 -17.89 3.32 -29.28
C GLU A 4 -17.23 3.01 -27.94
N ILE A 5 -16.20 3.79 -27.59
CA ILE A 5 -15.48 3.63 -26.33
C ILE A 5 -16.35 4.20 -25.22
N LYS A 6 -16.65 3.38 -24.23
CA LYS A 6 -17.52 3.69 -23.10
C LYS A 6 -16.67 3.83 -21.83
N PHE A 7 -17.01 4.80 -21.00
CA PHE A 7 -16.46 4.85 -19.65
C PHE A 7 -16.86 3.61 -18.86
N ASP A 8 -15.92 3.15 -18.04
CA ASP A 8 -16.15 2.06 -17.12
C ASP A 8 -17.18 2.46 -16.08
N LYS A 9 -18.31 1.74 -16.06
CA LYS A 9 -19.36 1.95 -15.06
C LYS A 9 -18.93 1.47 -13.67
N ARG A 10 -17.87 0.67 -13.59
CA ARG A 10 -17.30 0.07 -12.40
C ARG A 10 -15.82 0.44 -12.19
N ASN A 11 -15.42 1.65 -12.57
CA ASN A 11 -14.04 2.12 -12.41
C ASN A 11 -13.56 2.05 -10.96
N TYR A 12 -12.65 1.12 -10.66
CA TYR A 12 -12.05 0.97 -9.34
C TYR A 12 -11.07 2.08 -8.96
N ARG A 13 -10.78 3.03 -9.86
CA ARG A 13 -9.92 4.19 -9.57
C ARG A 13 -10.74 5.47 -9.42
N ARG A 14 -10.47 6.21 -8.35
CA ARG A 14 -10.94 7.57 -8.12
C ARG A 14 -9.91 8.59 -8.56
N HIS A 15 -10.36 9.52 -9.39
CA HIS A 15 -9.55 10.62 -9.92
C HIS A 15 -10.01 11.94 -9.31
N GLY A 16 -9.27 12.45 -8.33
CA GLY A 16 -9.49 13.78 -7.75
C GLY A 16 -8.99 14.91 -8.67
N ASP A 17 -9.37 16.16 -8.37
CA ASP A 17 -9.07 17.32 -9.23
C ASP A 17 -7.59 17.49 -9.56
N LYS A 18 -6.71 17.32 -8.56
CA LYS A 18 -5.25 17.37 -8.77
C LYS A 18 -4.80 16.32 -9.78
N ASN A 19 -5.33 15.09 -9.66
CA ASN A 19 -4.98 14.01 -10.57
C ASN A 19 -5.48 14.31 -11.99
N LYS A 20 -6.73 14.75 -12.15
CA LYS A 20 -7.29 15.13 -13.45
C LYS A 20 -6.50 16.26 -14.13
N GLN A 21 -6.09 17.27 -13.36
CA GLN A 21 -5.24 18.36 -13.85
C GLN A 21 -3.87 17.86 -14.34
N LEU A 22 -3.24 16.94 -13.59
CA LEU A 22 -1.97 16.35 -13.99
C LEU A 22 -2.09 15.51 -15.27
N ILE A 23 -3.16 14.71 -15.40
CA ILE A 23 -3.44 13.93 -16.62
C ILE A 23 -3.59 14.88 -17.81
N LYS A 24 -4.46 15.90 -17.68
CA LYS A 24 -4.69 16.88 -18.75
C LYS A 24 -3.40 17.59 -19.15
N LYS A 25 -2.61 18.05 -18.17
CA LYS A 25 -1.32 18.69 -18.41
C LYS A 25 -0.35 17.76 -19.15
N SER A 26 -0.27 16.49 -18.75
CA SER A 26 0.58 15.50 -19.41
C SER A 26 0.20 15.34 -20.88
N LEU A 27 -1.11 15.17 -21.17
CA LEU A 27 -1.60 14.99 -22.53
C LEU A 27 -1.38 16.21 -23.40
N ASP A 28 -1.61 17.41 -22.88
CA ASP A 28 -1.49 18.66 -23.64
C ASP A 28 -0.02 19.02 -23.93
N GLU A 29 0.90 18.80 -22.99
CA GLU A 29 2.32 19.14 -23.17
C GLU A 29 3.12 18.03 -23.88
N LEU A 30 2.79 16.75 -23.63
CA LEU A 30 3.66 15.61 -23.96
C LEU A 30 3.03 14.64 -24.96
N GLY A 31 1.70 14.71 -25.13
CA GLY A 31 0.91 13.74 -25.89
C GLY A 31 0.69 12.44 -25.12
N ALA A 32 -0.02 11.49 -25.74
CA ALA A 32 -0.24 10.17 -25.15
C ALA A 32 1.09 9.41 -24.97
N GLY A 33 1.32 8.89 -23.76
CA GLY A 33 2.47 8.05 -23.43
C GLY A 33 2.18 6.56 -23.65
N ARG A 34 1.19 6.04 -22.93
CA ARG A 34 0.67 4.67 -23.07
C ARG A 34 -0.74 4.65 -23.65
N SER A 35 -1.15 3.49 -24.16
CA SER A 35 -2.52 3.24 -24.60
C SER A 35 -3.47 3.06 -23.42
N ILE A 36 -4.76 3.24 -23.66
CA ILE A 36 -5.84 2.74 -22.80
C ILE A 36 -6.18 1.30 -23.22
N VAL A 37 -6.93 0.59 -22.37
CA VAL A 37 -7.41 -0.76 -22.65
C VAL A 37 -8.93 -0.78 -22.51
N ILE A 38 -9.62 -1.36 -23.48
CA ILE A 38 -11.08 -1.57 -23.47
C ILE A 38 -11.38 -3.06 -23.59
N ASP A 39 -12.52 -3.50 -23.08
CA ASP A 39 -13.05 -4.84 -23.29
C ASP A 39 -13.72 -4.99 -24.67
N ASN A 40 -14.22 -6.20 -24.95
CA ASN A 40 -14.89 -6.53 -26.20
C ASN A 40 -16.20 -5.74 -26.43
N ASP A 41 -16.82 -5.24 -25.35
CA ASP A 41 -18.04 -4.45 -25.39
C ASP A 41 -17.78 -2.94 -25.47
N GLY A 42 -16.49 -2.56 -25.48
CA GLY A 42 -16.00 -1.19 -25.58
C GLY A 42 -15.92 -0.45 -24.25
N GLU A 43 -16.12 -1.11 -23.10
CA GLU A 43 -15.94 -0.49 -21.78
C GLU A 43 -14.45 -0.44 -21.40
N ILE A 44 -14.00 0.69 -20.84
CA ILE A 44 -12.60 0.88 -20.49
C ILE A 44 -12.21 -0.02 -19.30
N ILE A 45 -11.20 -0.86 -19.45
CA ILE A 45 -10.58 -1.60 -18.33
C ILE A 45 -9.58 -0.70 -17.60
N GLY A 46 -8.79 0.07 -18.36
CA GLY A 46 -7.72 0.90 -17.83
C GLY A 46 -7.54 2.17 -18.64
N GLY A 47 -7.41 3.31 -17.95
CA GLY A 47 -7.23 4.62 -18.58
C GLY A 47 -8.48 5.50 -18.64
N ASN A 48 -9.47 5.29 -17.76
CA ASN A 48 -10.69 6.12 -17.69
C ASN A 48 -10.38 7.62 -17.60
N GLY A 49 -9.54 8.04 -16.65
CA GLY A 49 -9.15 9.45 -16.51
C GLY A 49 -8.35 10.00 -17.72
N VAL A 50 -7.59 9.13 -18.41
CA VAL A 50 -6.87 9.50 -19.64
C VAL A 50 -7.86 9.77 -20.77
N PHE A 51 -8.84 8.89 -20.96
CA PHE A 51 -9.86 9.05 -22.00
C PHE A 51 -10.76 10.27 -21.74
N GLU A 52 -11.14 10.52 -20.48
CA GLU A 52 -11.86 11.74 -20.07
C GLU A 52 -11.09 13.01 -20.48
N ALA A 53 -9.81 13.07 -20.18
CA ALA A 53 -8.95 14.21 -20.51
C ALA A 53 -8.57 14.29 -22.01
N TRP A 54 -8.60 13.17 -22.72
CA TRP A 54 -8.35 13.10 -24.17
C TRP A 54 -9.48 13.76 -24.96
N GLY A 55 -10.73 13.55 -24.53
CA GLY A 55 -11.92 14.11 -25.17
C GLY A 55 -12.07 13.65 -26.62
N ASN A 56 -12.41 14.57 -27.51
CA ASN A 56 -12.74 14.27 -28.91
C ASN A 56 -11.51 14.19 -29.86
N LYS A 57 -10.30 14.09 -29.31
CA LYS A 57 -9.09 13.93 -30.12
C LYS A 57 -9.10 12.55 -30.82
N PRO A 58 -8.43 12.37 -31.98
CA PRO A 58 -8.46 11.11 -32.73
C PRO A 58 -8.04 9.90 -31.91
N VAL A 59 -8.69 8.76 -32.13
CA VAL A 59 -8.41 7.49 -31.45
C VAL A 59 -8.14 6.42 -32.50
N LYS A 60 -7.15 5.55 -32.23
CA LYS A 60 -6.87 4.35 -33.02
C LYS A 60 -7.04 3.13 -32.12
N VAL A 61 -7.94 2.24 -32.49
CA VAL A 61 -8.17 0.97 -31.79
C VAL A 61 -7.37 -0.13 -32.48
N ILE A 62 -6.68 -0.95 -31.68
CA ILE A 62 -6.00 -2.17 -32.11
C ILE A 62 -6.67 -3.31 -31.34
N GLU A 63 -7.28 -4.26 -32.05
CA GLU A 63 -7.87 -5.44 -31.45
C GLU A 63 -6.77 -6.42 -31.02
N SER A 64 -6.93 -7.02 -29.84
CA SER A 64 -6.02 -8.00 -29.26
C SER A 64 -6.78 -8.88 -28.28
N ASP A 65 -6.38 -10.13 -28.16
CA ASP A 65 -6.88 -11.08 -27.14
C ASP A 65 -5.94 -11.17 -25.93
N GLY A 66 -4.89 -10.33 -25.88
CA GLY A 66 -3.89 -10.32 -24.80
C GLY A 66 -2.77 -11.36 -24.95
N SER A 67 -2.74 -12.16 -26.02
CA SER A 67 -1.66 -13.13 -26.29
C SER A 67 -0.36 -12.49 -26.79
N GLU A 68 -0.43 -11.26 -27.33
CA GLU A 68 0.71 -10.49 -27.83
C GLU A 68 0.81 -9.11 -27.15
N LEU A 69 2.05 -8.66 -26.90
CA LEU A 69 2.31 -7.33 -26.36
C LEU A 69 2.23 -6.26 -27.46
N VAL A 70 1.27 -5.34 -27.34
CA VAL A 70 1.16 -4.17 -28.22
C VAL A 70 2.13 -3.08 -27.77
N VAL A 71 3.13 -2.76 -28.61
CA VAL A 71 4.15 -1.74 -28.33
C VAL A 71 3.87 -0.46 -29.10
N VAL A 72 3.71 0.66 -28.39
CA VAL A 72 3.57 2.00 -28.99
C VAL A 72 4.93 2.68 -29.11
N LYS A 73 5.40 2.90 -30.34
CA LYS A 73 6.65 3.62 -30.62
C LYS A 73 6.38 5.10 -30.93
N ARG A 74 6.84 6.00 -30.06
CA ARG A 74 6.84 7.45 -30.29
C ARG A 74 8.01 7.86 -31.19
N THR A 75 7.75 8.06 -32.48
CA THR A 75 8.77 8.42 -33.47
C THR A 75 9.24 9.88 -33.37
N ASP A 76 8.51 10.72 -32.63
CA ASP A 76 8.85 12.12 -32.36
C ASP A 76 9.78 12.30 -31.13
N LEU A 77 10.13 11.22 -30.44
CA LEU A 77 10.92 11.25 -29.21
C LEU A 77 12.20 10.41 -29.33
N SER A 78 13.27 10.89 -28.73
CA SER A 78 14.57 10.23 -28.57
C SER A 78 14.97 10.13 -27.09
N THR A 79 15.93 9.25 -26.77
CA THR A 79 16.34 8.92 -25.40
C THR A 79 16.71 10.13 -24.54
N ASN A 80 17.36 11.13 -25.15
CA ASN A 80 17.88 12.30 -24.43
C ASN A 80 16.90 13.47 -24.38
N ASP A 81 15.73 13.38 -25.01
CA ASP A 81 14.80 14.49 -25.10
C ASP A 81 14.20 14.83 -23.73
N GLU A 82 14.20 16.12 -23.40
CA GLU A 82 13.55 16.61 -22.18
C GLU A 82 12.05 16.28 -22.15
N LYS A 83 11.38 16.34 -23.31
CA LYS A 83 9.97 15.94 -23.45
C LYS A 83 9.78 14.46 -23.09
N ARG A 84 10.69 13.58 -23.51
CA ARG A 84 10.67 12.14 -23.20
C ARG A 84 10.88 11.88 -21.70
N LYS A 85 11.82 12.60 -21.07
CA LYS A 85 12.07 12.49 -19.62
C LYS A 85 10.85 12.92 -18.80
N LYS A 86 10.25 14.06 -19.14
CA LYS A 86 9.02 14.55 -18.49
C LYS A 86 7.86 13.56 -18.66
N LEU A 87 7.73 12.97 -19.85
CA LEU A 87 6.68 11.99 -20.13
C LEU A 87 6.82 10.77 -19.22
N ALA A 88 8.04 10.24 -19.06
CA ALA A 88 8.30 9.11 -18.18
C ALA A 88 7.93 9.40 -16.71
N VAL A 89 8.19 10.62 -16.22
CA VAL A 89 7.82 11.01 -14.84
C VAL A 89 6.32 11.16 -14.70
N MET A 90 5.68 11.94 -15.59
CA MET A 90 4.25 12.22 -15.50
C MET A 90 3.39 10.98 -15.70
N ASP A 91 3.83 10.03 -16.52
CA ASP A 91 3.13 8.78 -16.74
C ASP A 91 2.96 8.00 -15.42
N ASN A 92 4.01 7.91 -14.60
CA ASN A 92 3.93 7.27 -13.28
C ASN A 92 3.16 8.14 -12.28
N THR A 93 3.50 9.44 -12.19
CA THR A 93 2.87 10.35 -11.21
C THR A 93 1.35 10.46 -11.39
N THR A 94 0.84 10.44 -12.62
CA THR A 94 -0.61 10.46 -12.88
C THR A 94 -1.30 9.17 -12.47
N SER A 95 -0.62 8.03 -12.49
CA SER A 95 -1.14 6.80 -11.92
C SER A 95 -1.17 6.89 -10.38
N ASP A 96 -0.05 7.26 -9.77
CA ASP A 96 0.17 7.26 -8.31
C ASP A 96 -0.71 8.27 -7.56
N THR A 97 -1.13 9.34 -8.24
CA THR A 97 -1.98 10.38 -7.63
C THR A 97 -3.48 10.07 -7.67
N SER A 98 -3.88 8.96 -8.29
CA SER A 98 -5.24 8.42 -8.14
C SER A 98 -5.30 7.44 -6.96
N THR A 99 -6.50 7.13 -6.47
CA THR A 99 -6.68 6.17 -5.37
C THR A 99 -7.68 5.10 -5.74
N PHE A 100 -7.63 3.95 -5.07
CA PHE A 100 -8.65 2.92 -5.26
C PHE A 100 -9.99 3.33 -4.62
N ASP A 101 -11.09 3.01 -5.30
CA ASP A 101 -12.42 3.04 -4.72
C ASP A 101 -12.62 1.80 -3.85
N MET A 102 -12.25 1.91 -2.58
CA MET A 102 -12.37 0.80 -1.63
C MET A 102 -13.81 0.33 -1.41
N LYS A 103 -14.83 1.16 -1.70
CA LYS A 103 -16.22 0.74 -1.59
C LYS A 103 -16.60 -0.19 -2.74
N LEU A 104 -16.17 0.13 -3.96
CA LEU A 104 -16.41 -0.73 -5.13
C LEU A 104 -15.62 -2.04 -5.00
N LEU A 105 -14.34 -1.95 -4.65
CA LEU A 105 -13.50 -3.14 -4.48
C LEU A 105 -14.06 -4.13 -3.45
N LYS A 106 -14.47 -3.64 -2.27
CA LYS A 106 -15.07 -4.49 -1.23
C LYS A 106 -16.47 -5.01 -1.58
N ALA A 107 -17.14 -4.41 -2.57
CA ALA A 107 -18.43 -4.89 -3.03
C ALA A 107 -18.28 -6.04 -4.04
N ASP A 108 -17.18 -6.10 -4.78
CA ASP A 108 -16.97 -7.06 -5.85
C ASP A 108 -15.98 -8.19 -5.50
N PHE A 109 -15.07 -7.94 -4.56
CA PHE A 109 -14.01 -8.87 -4.19
C PHE A 109 -13.96 -9.09 -2.68
N ASP A 110 -13.63 -10.31 -2.28
CA ASP A 110 -13.31 -10.62 -0.89
C ASP A 110 -11.87 -10.21 -0.54
N ILE A 111 -11.55 -10.23 0.76
CA ILE A 111 -10.25 -9.79 1.28
C ILE A 111 -9.09 -10.65 0.72
N PRO A 112 -9.17 -12.00 0.73
CA PRO A 112 -8.10 -12.82 0.15
C PRO A 112 -7.84 -12.50 -1.32
N THR A 113 -8.89 -12.32 -2.14
CA THR A 113 -8.73 -11.95 -3.54
C THR A 113 -8.06 -10.59 -3.69
N LEU A 114 -8.44 -9.59 -2.88
CA LEU A 114 -7.81 -8.26 -2.93
C LEU A 114 -6.32 -8.32 -2.56
N ASP A 115 -5.93 -9.14 -1.59
CA ASP A 115 -4.53 -9.35 -1.20
C ASP A 115 -3.74 -10.02 -2.33
N GLU A 116 -4.29 -11.07 -2.95
CA GLU A 116 -3.69 -11.73 -4.12
C GLU A 116 -3.51 -10.77 -5.31
N LEU A 117 -4.43 -9.82 -5.49
CA LEU A 117 -4.35 -8.76 -6.51
C LEU A 117 -3.39 -7.63 -6.13
N GLY A 118 -2.71 -7.71 -4.98
CA GLY A 118 -1.76 -6.70 -4.50
C GLY A 118 -2.43 -5.41 -4.04
N VAL A 119 -3.72 -5.43 -3.71
CA VAL A 119 -4.41 -4.28 -3.13
C VAL A 119 -4.22 -4.30 -1.62
N GLU A 120 -3.30 -3.46 -1.14
CA GLU A 120 -3.11 -3.27 0.29
C GLU A 120 -4.36 -2.66 0.95
N LEU A 121 -5.10 -3.50 1.67
CA LEU A 121 -6.16 -3.03 2.54
C LEU A 121 -5.52 -2.42 3.79
N LYS A 122 -5.52 -1.09 3.87
CA LYS A 122 -5.41 -0.42 5.17
C LYS A 122 -6.70 -0.71 5.93
N ILE A 123 -6.72 -1.84 6.64
CA ILE A 123 -7.79 -2.19 7.56
C ILE A 123 -7.71 -1.15 8.68
N LYS A 124 -8.49 -0.08 8.55
CA LYS A 124 -8.97 0.65 9.72
C LYS A 124 -10.07 -0.22 10.30
N ASP A 125 -9.91 -0.59 11.57
CA ASP A 125 -10.82 -1.43 12.35
C ASP A 125 -12.22 -0.80 12.48
N GLU A 126 -13.01 -0.85 11.41
CA GLU A 126 -14.40 -0.35 11.37
C GLU A 126 -15.45 -1.48 11.41
N LEU A 127 -15.03 -2.72 11.65
CA LEU A 127 -15.93 -3.81 12.02
C LEU A 127 -15.66 -4.13 13.48
N GLY A 128 -16.59 -3.74 14.36
CA GLY A 128 -16.60 -4.05 15.80
C GLY A 128 -16.76 -5.56 16.07
N VAL A 129 -15.83 -6.35 15.55
CA VAL A 129 -15.59 -7.73 15.91
C VAL A 129 -14.36 -7.70 16.79
N GLU A 130 -14.53 -7.93 18.09
CA GLU A 130 -13.42 -8.23 18.99
C GLU A 130 -12.69 -9.47 18.43
N LYS A 131 -11.58 -9.23 17.73
CA LYS A 131 -10.58 -10.26 17.43
C LYS A 131 -9.46 -10.11 18.45
N PRO A 132 -8.94 -11.23 19.00
CA PRO A 132 -7.90 -11.20 20.01
C PRO A 132 -6.64 -10.55 19.45
N GLU A 133 -6.03 -9.67 20.25
CA GLU A 133 -4.82 -8.89 19.90
C GLU A 133 -3.71 -9.80 19.36
N VAL A 134 -3.38 -9.63 18.07
CA VAL A 134 -2.14 -10.13 17.47
C VAL A 134 -1.50 -8.96 16.73
N GLU A 135 -0.44 -8.41 17.32
CA GLU A 135 0.34 -7.29 16.79
C GLU A 135 1.30 -7.73 15.69
N PHE A 136 1.29 -7.01 14.56
CA PHE A 136 2.46 -6.87 13.67
C PHE A 136 2.49 -5.46 13.04
N THR A 137 3.63 -5.15 12.42
CA THR A 137 4.54 -4.01 12.67
C THR A 137 4.15 -2.64 12.11
N GLU A 138 4.40 -1.59 12.91
CA GLU A 138 4.40 -0.17 12.53
C GLU A 138 5.49 0.14 11.49
N GLU A 139 5.11 0.64 10.30
CA GLU A 139 6.08 1.11 9.31
C GLU A 139 6.64 2.51 9.65
N LEU A 140 7.98 2.58 9.64
CA LEU A 140 8.81 3.69 9.16
C LEU A 140 8.27 5.11 9.37
N LEU A 141 8.20 5.54 10.64
CA LEU A 141 8.47 6.91 11.15
C LEU A 141 7.91 7.17 12.55
N GLU A 142 7.42 6.15 13.25
CA GLU A 142 7.17 6.29 14.68
C GLU A 142 8.49 6.12 15.44
N GLU A 143 8.91 7.18 16.11
CA GLU A 143 10.03 7.12 17.04
C GLU A 143 9.68 6.10 18.14
N HIS A 144 10.22 4.88 18.04
CA HIS A 144 10.25 4.00 19.19
C HIS A 144 11.20 4.61 20.23
N ASN A 145 10.62 5.37 21.16
CA ASN A 145 11.34 5.98 22.26
C ASN A 145 11.53 4.93 23.37
N TYR A 146 12.77 4.46 23.53
CA TYR A 146 13.13 3.46 24.53
C TYR A 146 13.55 4.11 25.85
N VAL A 147 13.09 3.53 26.96
CA VAL A 147 13.69 3.74 28.27
C VAL A 147 14.48 2.47 28.63
N VAL A 148 15.79 2.61 28.81
CA VAL A 148 16.69 1.50 29.14
C VAL A 148 17.05 1.56 30.62
N LEU A 149 16.73 0.49 31.35
CA LEU A 149 17.14 0.31 32.73
C LEU A 149 18.41 -0.54 32.79
N TYR A 150 19.45 0.02 33.39
CA TYR A 150 20.73 -0.67 33.63
C TYR A 150 20.78 -1.14 35.09
N PHE A 151 21.17 -2.40 35.29
CA PHE A 151 21.37 -3.03 36.59
C PHE A 151 22.82 -3.51 36.65
N ASP A 152 23.59 -3.00 37.59
CA ASP A 152 25.00 -3.35 37.79
C ASP A 152 25.20 -4.61 38.65
N ASN A 153 24.13 -5.10 39.27
CA ASN A 153 24.13 -6.27 40.13
C ASN A 153 22.95 -7.22 39.83
N SER A 154 23.15 -8.50 40.17
CA SER A 154 22.19 -9.56 39.88
C SER A 154 20.97 -9.57 40.79
N VAL A 155 21.07 -8.96 41.98
CA VAL A 155 19.98 -8.94 42.97
C VAL A 155 18.88 -7.99 42.51
N ASP A 156 19.24 -6.78 42.11
CA ASP A 156 18.28 -5.80 41.58
C ASP A 156 17.69 -6.26 40.25
N TRP A 157 18.49 -6.95 39.43
CA TRP A 157 18.00 -7.60 38.23
C TRP A 157 16.95 -8.67 38.55
N LEU A 158 17.16 -9.54 39.55
CA LEU A 158 16.18 -10.55 39.96
C LEU A 158 14.88 -9.91 40.47
N GLN A 159 14.97 -8.82 41.23
CA GLN A 159 13.80 -8.07 41.67
C GLN A 159 13.04 -7.48 40.49
N ALA A 160 13.74 -6.89 39.52
CA ALA A 160 13.13 -6.38 38.30
C ALA A 160 12.47 -7.50 37.49
N GLN A 161 13.09 -8.68 37.38
CA GLN A 161 12.48 -9.84 36.73
C GLN A 161 11.15 -10.24 37.37
N SER A 162 11.09 -10.23 38.70
CA SER A 162 9.87 -10.53 39.46
C SER A 162 8.81 -9.45 39.27
N LEU A 163 9.18 -8.19 39.48
CA LEU A 163 8.29 -7.03 39.38
C LEU A 163 7.64 -6.94 38.00
N PHE A 164 8.43 -7.17 36.94
CA PHE A 164 7.96 -7.07 35.58
C PHE A 164 7.45 -8.38 34.98
N ASP A 165 7.45 -9.48 35.73
CA ASP A 165 7.09 -10.84 35.26
C ASP A 165 7.85 -11.22 33.97
N LEU A 166 9.17 -11.05 33.97
CA LEU A 166 10.03 -11.32 32.81
C LEU A 166 10.16 -12.83 32.58
N LYS A 167 9.38 -13.35 31.63
CA LYS A 167 9.38 -14.78 31.29
C LYS A 167 10.51 -15.16 30.35
N GLN A 168 10.84 -16.44 30.40
CA GLN A 168 11.68 -17.07 29.39
C GLN A 168 10.88 -17.21 28.08
N VAL A 169 11.38 -16.60 27.02
CA VAL A 169 10.79 -16.60 25.69
C VAL A 169 11.72 -17.29 24.70
N GLN A 170 11.13 -17.92 23.69
CA GLN A 170 11.88 -18.56 22.61
C GLN A 170 12.47 -17.49 21.69
N ALA A 171 13.76 -17.60 21.39
CA ALA A 171 14.41 -16.70 20.45
C ALA A 171 13.93 -16.98 19.02
N LEU A 172 13.58 -15.91 18.30
CA LEU A 172 13.06 -15.91 16.92
C LEU A 172 13.99 -16.60 15.90
N ASN A 173 15.27 -16.76 16.23
CA ASN A 173 16.30 -17.39 15.40
C ASN A 173 16.63 -18.85 15.78
N SER A 174 15.69 -19.55 16.43
CA SER A 174 15.85 -20.98 16.74
C SER A 174 15.87 -21.81 15.45
N LYS A 175 16.95 -22.54 15.19
CA LYS A 175 17.05 -23.47 14.06
C LYS A 175 16.23 -24.74 14.33
N GLU A 176 15.79 -25.40 13.28
CA GLU A 176 15.05 -26.66 13.38
C GLU A 176 15.88 -27.70 14.16
N GLY A 177 15.33 -28.19 15.28
CA GLY A 177 16.00 -29.10 16.21
C GLY A 177 16.75 -28.47 17.40
N PHE A 178 16.92 -27.14 17.47
CA PHE A 178 17.58 -26.48 18.61
C PHE A 178 16.79 -25.26 19.11
N ARG A 179 16.17 -25.39 20.29
CA ARG A 179 15.35 -24.33 20.91
C ARG A 179 16.21 -23.44 21.81
N LYS A 180 16.52 -22.22 21.36
CA LYS A 180 17.24 -21.25 22.19
C LYS A 180 16.23 -20.43 22.98
N ILE A 181 16.27 -20.55 24.32
CA ILE A 181 15.37 -19.85 25.23
C ILE A 181 16.17 -18.74 25.94
N GLY A 182 15.62 -17.53 25.99
CA GLY A 182 16.22 -16.37 26.66
C GLY A 182 15.19 -15.59 27.47
N VAL A 183 15.63 -14.74 28.39
CA VAL A 183 14.71 -13.86 29.14
C VAL A 183 14.19 -12.77 28.20
N GLY A 184 12.88 -12.58 28.11
CA GLY A 184 12.27 -11.51 27.32
C GLY A 184 12.46 -10.16 28.01
N ARG A 185 13.40 -9.34 27.54
CA ARG A 185 13.83 -8.09 28.21
C ARG A 185 13.12 -6.82 27.73
N VAL A 186 12.28 -6.92 26.70
CA VAL A 186 11.56 -5.78 26.12
C VAL A 186 10.08 -5.92 26.46
N LEU A 187 9.50 -4.89 27.06
CA LEU A 187 8.10 -4.81 27.46
C LEU A 187 7.46 -3.59 26.81
N LYS A 188 6.14 -3.64 26.61
CA LYS A 188 5.37 -2.44 26.27
C LYS A 188 5.42 -1.46 27.45
N GLY A 189 5.68 -0.18 27.15
CA GLY A 189 5.89 0.85 28.16
C GLY A 189 4.70 1.04 29.11
N ASN A 190 3.47 1.00 28.60
CA ASN A 190 2.25 1.07 29.40
C ASN A 190 2.15 -0.05 30.44
N VAL A 191 2.48 -1.30 30.06
CA VAL A 191 2.47 -2.46 30.97
C VAL A 191 3.52 -2.30 32.06
N ALA A 192 4.72 -1.84 31.72
CA ALA A 192 5.78 -1.60 32.70
C ALA A 192 5.40 -0.49 33.70
N LEU A 193 4.83 0.62 33.21
CA LEU A 193 4.39 1.74 34.04
C LEU A 193 3.23 1.36 34.97
N GLU A 194 2.27 0.57 34.51
CA GLU A 194 1.16 0.09 35.34
C GLU A 194 1.66 -0.80 36.49
N LYS A 195 2.63 -1.69 36.22
CA LYS A 195 3.24 -2.54 37.25
C LYS A 195 3.98 -1.73 38.30
N LEU A 196 4.75 -0.72 37.89
CA LEU A 196 5.40 0.20 38.82
C LEU A 196 4.37 0.95 39.66
N ARG A 197 3.31 1.46 39.03
CA ARG A 197 2.23 2.16 39.73
C ARG A 197 1.59 1.28 40.81
N LYS A 198 1.22 0.02 40.50
CA LYS A 198 0.63 -0.92 41.47
C LYS A 198 1.59 -1.19 42.63
N HIS A 199 2.85 -1.51 42.31
CA HIS A 199 3.87 -1.81 43.32
C HIS A 199 4.11 -0.67 44.31
N PHE A 200 4.14 0.59 43.85
CA PHE A 200 4.34 1.75 44.73
C PHE A 200 3.04 2.29 45.35
N SER A 201 1.86 1.89 44.84
CA SER A 201 0.56 2.27 45.42
C SER A 201 0.06 1.30 46.50
N GLY A 202 0.73 0.14 46.66
CA GLY A 202 0.37 -0.86 47.67
C GLY A 202 -0.87 -1.70 47.33
N GLU A 203 -1.27 -1.73 46.05
CA GLU A 203 -2.35 -2.56 45.50
C GLU A 203 -1.81 -3.83 44.82
#